data_AF-A0A8J3H6H5-F1
#
_entry.id   AF-A0A8J3H6H5-F1
#
_cell.length_a   1.000
_cell.length_b   1.000
_cell.length_c   1.000
_cell.angle_alpha   90.00
_cell.angle_beta   90.00
_cell.angle_gamma   90.00
#
_symmetry.space_group_name_H-M   'P 1'
#
loop_
_entity.id
_entity.type
_entity.pdbx_description
1 polymer ?
#
loop_
_entity_poly.entity_id
_entity_poly.type
_entity_poly.pdbx_seq_one_letter_code
_entity_poly.pdbx_strand_id
1 'polypeptide(L)'
;MLKLLRDLMRADPLPEEVAHPLGGMLITGQAGVMAGTQVATAAGWRPVEALRIGDRVLSFDHGFQPVIDVQRDRLTAGEERGAAAGRALRVPPGALGNQAPLWLMADQELLVESEAAQQILGEAFVAVPARALSGLRRIAEAEVGPERSTVTLIFPQEEAIYVEGGLLVLCPRPQTPLAAVEAGDPYEDYFRVQTLQTARFLLRQLIETGGAASLGYATEELAPMIAAPRQPPRLVG
;
A
#
# COMPACT_ATOMS: atom_id res chain seq x y z
N MET A 1 18.15 11.51 28.24
CA MET A 1 17.08 12.17 27.46
C MET A 1 16.69 11.36 26.20
N LEU A 2 17.63 10.87 25.38
CA LEU A 2 17.33 10.00 24.21
C LEU A 2 16.72 8.63 24.52
N LYS A 3 16.95 8.07 25.71
CA LYS A 3 16.40 6.76 26.11
C LYS A 3 14.92 6.82 26.50
N LEU A 4 14.48 7.95 27.09
CA LEU A 4 13.08 8.17 27.48
C LEU A 4 12.16 8.42 26.26
N LEU A 5 12.70 9.02 25.19
CA LEU A 5 11.97 9.20 23.93
C LEU A 5 11.78 7.87 23.19
N ARG A 6 12.73 6.94 23.34
CA ARG A 6 12.69 5.60 22.75
C ARG A 6 11.64 4.70 23.40
N ASP A 7 11.48 4.82 24.72
CA ASP A 7 10.49 4.05 25.48
C ASP A 7 9.07 4.62 25.33
N LEU A 8 8.91 5.92 25.04
CA LEU A 8 7.60 6.54 24.76
C LEU A 8 7.02 6.19 23.39
N MET A 9 7.81 5.62 22.48
CA MET A 9 7.40 5.21 21.12
C MET A 9 6.99 3.74 21.02
N ARG A 10 6.98 3.00 22.14
CA ARG A 10 6.38 1.66 22.20
C ARG A 10 4.95 1.78 22.69
N ALA A 11 3.99 1.70 21.79
CA ALA A 11 2.58 1.53 22.12
C ALA A 11 2.17 0.08 21.85
N ASP A 12 1.50 -0.54 22.81
CA ASP A 12 0.92 -1.88 22.71
C ASP A 12 -0.12 -1.96 21.58
N PRO A 13 -0.23 -3.11 20.88
CA PRO A 13 -1.26 -3.31 19.86
C PRO A 13 -2.67 -3.41 20.49
N LEU A 14 -3.66 -2.81 19.82
CA LEU A 14 -5.09 -2.88 20.16
C LEU A 14 -5.68 -4.26 19.75
N PRO A 15 -6.70 -4.79 20.46
CA PRO A 15 -7.24 -6.11 20.18
C PRO A 15 -8.45 -6.13 19.22
N GLU A 16 -8.56 -7.28 18.56
CA GLU A 16 -9.73 -8.11 18.26
C GLU A 16 -10.19 -8.37 16.81
N GLU A 17 -10.41 -9.68 16.59
CA GLU A 17 -10.48 -10.47 15.37
C GLU A 17 -11.79 -10.31 14.58
N VAL A 18 -11.68 -10.47 13.26
CA VAL A 18 -12.79 -10.97 12.43
C VAL A 18 -12.25 -12.05 11.51
N ALA A 19 -12.63 -13.30 11.77
CA ALA A 19 -12.27 -14.46 10.97
C ALA A 19 -13.07 -14.52 9.66
N HIS A 20 -12.41 -14.69 8.51
CA HIS A 20 -13.03 -15.15 7.26
C HIS A 20 -12.10 -16.08 6.45
N PRO A 21 -12.68 -16.95 5.60
CA PRO A 21 -12.17 -18.30 5.45
C PRO A 21 -11.16 -18.40 4.31
N LEU A 22 -9.93 -18.78 4.64
CA LEU A 22 -9.18 -19.91 4.09
C LEU A 22 -8.01 -20.21 5.06
N GLY A 23 -8.02 -21.38 5.70
CA GLY A 23 -6.80 -22.00 6.25
C GLY A 23 -5.99 -21.22 7.30
N GLY A 24 -6.62 -20.43 8.17
CA GLY A 24 -5.93 -19.84 9.33
C GLY A 24 -4.90 -18.75 8.99
N MET A 25 -4.97 -18.11 7.83
CA MET A 25 -4.20 -16.91 7.48
C MET A 25 -5.11 -15.68 7.60
N LEU A 26 -4.67 -14.64 8.34
CA LEU A 26 -5.38 -13.36 8.42
C LEU A 26 -4.69 -12.35 7.51
N ILE A 27 -5.47 -11.75 6.62
CA ILE A 27 -5.21 -10.38 6.21
C ILE A 27 -6.20 -9.56 7.01
N THR A 28 -5.71 -8.75 7.95
CA THR A 28 -6.57 -7.77 8.63
C THR A 28 -7.22 -6.94 7.52
N GLY A 29 -8.51 -6.61 7.61
CA GLY A 29 -9.28 -5.92 6.54
C GLY A 29 -8.83 -4.48 6.21
N GLN A 30 -7.53 -4.20 6.34
CA GLN A 30 -6.81 -2.94 6.23
C GLN A 30 -6.07 -2.81 4.89
N ALA A 31 -5.82 -3.92 4.18
CA ALA A 31 -5.14 -3.96 2.88
C ALA A 31 -6.10 -4.39 1.76
N GLY A 32 -5.99 -3.74 0.59
CA GLY A 32 -6.80 -4.06 -0.58
C GLY A 32 -6.84 -2.93 -1.60
N VAL A 33 -6.60 -3.27 -2.86
CA VAL A 33 -6.67 -2.33 -3.99
C VAL A 33 -8.10 -2.30 -4.51
N MET A 34 -8.68 -1.13 -4.70
CA MET A 34 -10.07 -1.03 -5.17
C MET A 34 -10.19 -1.51 -6.62
N ALA A 35 -11.27 -2.25 -6.91
CA ALA A 35 -11.61 -2.64 -8.27
C ALA A 35 -11.68 -1.41 -9.21
N GLY A 36 -11.22 -1.58 -10.44
CA GLY A 36 -11.01 -0.53 -11.44
C GLY A 36 -9.60 0.07 -11.42
N THR A 37 -8.82 -0.13 -10.35
CA THR A 37 -7.43 0.32 -10.28
C THR A 37 -6.57 -0.52 -11.21
N GLN A 38 -5.78 0.14 -12.06
CA GLN A 38 -4.82 -0.53 -12.95
C GLN A 38 -3.57 -0.93 -12.17
N VAL A 39 -3.08 -2.14 -12.43
CA VAL A 39 -1.85 -2.71 -11.87
C VAL A 39 -0.90 -3.04 -13.01
N ALA A 40 0.40 -2.77 -12.82
CA ALA A 40 1.42 -3.11 -13.81
C ALA A 40 1.66 -4.63 -13.83
N THR A 41 1.41 -5.28 -14.96
CA THR A 41 1.61 -6.73 -15.13
C THR A 41 2.51 -7.04 -16.32
N ALA A 42 2.98 -8.29 -16.41
CA ALA A 42 3.77 -8.75 -17.57
C ALA A 42 2.99 -8.69 -18.90
N ALA A 43 1.67 -8.52 -18.85
CA ALA A 43 0.79 -8.35 -20.00
C ALA A 43 0.33 -6.89 -20.20
N GLY A 44 0.98 -5.93 -19.53
CA GLY A 44 0.57 -4.52 -19.53
C GLY A 44 -0.21 -4.12 -18.28
N TRP A 45 -0.75 -2.90 -18.30
CA TRP A 45 -1.65 -2.42 -17.27
C TRP A 45 -2.97 -3.18 -17.31
N ARG A 46 -3.35 -3.82 -16.21
CA ARG A 46 -4.60 -4.60 -16.09
C ARG A 46 -5.37 -4.17 -14.85
N PRO A 47 -6.71 -4.13 -14.90
CA PRO A 47 -7.51 -3.84 -13.72
C PRO A 47 -7.32 -4.95 -12.69
N VAL A 48 -7.19 -4.59 -11.42
CA VAL A 48 -6.85 -5.51 -10.33
C VAL A 48 -7.83 -6.68 -10.21
N GLU A 49 -9.12 -6.45 -10.44
CA GLU A 49 -10.17 -7.47 -10.38
C GLU A 49 -10.03 -8.57 -11.44
N ALA A 50 -9.34 -8.27 -12.55
CA ALA A 50 -9.07 -9.23 -13.61
C ALA A 50 -7.86 -10.13 -13.31
N LEU A 51 -7.09 -9.83 -12.25
CA LEU A 51 -5.93 -10.64 -11.88
C LEU A 51 -6.34 -11.96 -11.24
N ARG A 52 -5.53 -12.98 -11.49
CA ARG A 52 -5.71 -14.35 -11.04
C ARG A 52 -4.41 -14.89 -10.45
N ILE A 53 -4.54 -15.95 -9.67
CA ILE A 53 -3.40 -16.73 -9.20
C ILE A 53 -2.52 -17.13 -10.40
N GLY A 54 -1.22 -16.90 -10.29
CA GLY A 54 -0.22 -17.12 -11.33
C GLY A 54 0.03 -15.92 -12.25
N ASP A 55 -0.83 -14.89 -12.26
CA ASP A 55 -0.52 -13.64 -12.97
C ASP A 55 0.76 -13.01 -12.38
N ARG A 56 1.58 -12.43 -13.25
CA ARG A 56 2.84 -11.78 -12.86
C ARG A 56 2.67 -10.27 -12.77
N VAL A 57 2.84 -9.72 -11.58
CA VAL A 57 2.74 -8.29 -11.27
C VAL A 57 4.13 -7.72 -11.10
N LEU A 58 4.35 -6.50 -11.61
CA LEU A 58 5.62 -5.80 -11.43
C LEU A 58 5.70 -5.27 -9.99
N SER A 59 6.67 -5.77 -9.24
CA SER A 59 7.07 -5.21 -7.96
C SER A 59 8.30 -4.31 -8.09
N PHE A 60 8.46 -3.43 -7.11
CA PHE A 60 9.54 -2.44 -7.03
C PHE A 60 10.92 -3.11 -6.99
N ASP A 61 11.16 -4.00 -6.03
CA ASP A 61 12.48 -4.58 -5.81
C ASP A 61 12.72 -5.88 -6.58
N HIS A 62 11.66 -6.65 -6.82
CA HIS A 62 11.80 -8.04 -7.29
C HIS A 62 11.35 -8.25 -8.73
N GLY A 63 10.93 -7.20 -9.44
CA GLY A 63 10.45 -7.31 -10.81
C GLY A 63 9.13 -8.11 -10.89
N PHE A 64 8.97 -8.98 -11.89
CA PHE A 64 7.69 -9.67 -12.11
C PHE A 64 7.46 -10.85 -11.18
N GLN A 65 6.65 -10.63 -10.13
CA GLN A 65 6.32 -11.60 -9.09
C GLN A 65 4.97 -12.29 -9.32
N PRO A 66 4.88 -13.62 -9.09
CA PRO A 66 3.64 -14.37 -9.26
C PRO A 66 2.69 -14.12 -8.09
N VAL A 67 1.44 -13.80 -8.40
CA VAL A 67 0.36 -13.77 -7.42
C VAL A 67 0.05 -15.21 -6.98
N ILE A 68 0.08 -15.49 -5.67
CA ILE A 68 -0.19 -16.83 -5.13
C ILE A 68 -1.62 -17.01 -4.62
N ASP A 69 -2.29 -15.91 -4.29
CA ASP A 69 -3.71 -15.90 -3.91
C ASP A 69 -4.35 -14.53 -4.25
N VAL A 70 -5.67 -14.53 -4.48
CA VAL A 70 -6.46 -13.33 -4.80
C VAL A 70 -7.75 -13.35 -4.00
N GLN A 71 -7.85 -12.44 -3.04
CA GLN A 71 -9.04 -12.27 -2.21
C GLN A 71 -9.87 -11.09 -2.71
N ARG A 72 -11.19 -11.23 -2.66
CA ARG A 72 -12.14 -10.25 -3.19
C ARG A 72 -13.22 -9.99 -2.16
N ASP A 73 -13.26 -8.78 -1.64
CA ASP A 73 -14.23 -8.37 -0.63
C ASP A 73 -15.16 -7.31 -1.19
N ARG A 74 -16.47 -7.49 -1.00
CA ARG A 74 -17.43 -6.43 -1.29
C ARG A 74 -17.46 -5.46 -0.11
N LEU A 75 -17.36 -4.17 -0.42
CA LEU A 75 -17.54 -3.13 0.58
C LEU A 75 -19.05 -2.90 0.74
N THR A 76 -19.66 -3.64 1.68
CA THR A 76 -21.05 -3.40 2.07
C THR A 76 -21.12 -2.15 2.94
N ALA A 77 -21.92 -1.16 2.53
CA ALA A 77 -22.32 -0.06 3.41
C ALA A 77 -23.20 -0.65 4.52
N GLY A 78 -22.68 -0.79 5.72
CA GLY A 78 -23.40 -1.36 6.85
C GLY A 78 -22.92 -0.75 8.17
N GLU A 79 -23.88 -0.27 8.96
CA GLU A 79 -23.70 0.38 10.27
C GLU A 79 -23.03 -0.52 11.32
N GLU A 80 -22.95 -1.83 11.07
CA GLU A 80 -22.45 -2.85 12.01
C GLU A 80 -20.92 -2.98 12.04
N ARG A 81 -20.24 -2.36 11.07
CA ARG A 81 -18.79 -2.33 11.02
C ARG A 81 -18.40 -1.01 11.72
N GLY A 82 -18.13 -1.09 13.03
CA GLY A 82 -17.90 0.05 13.92
C GLY A 82 -16.93 1.09 13.34
N ALA A 83 -16.95 2.32 13.87
CA ALA A 83 -16.35 3.58 13.37
C ALA A 83 -14.95 3.56 12.71
N ALA A 84 -14.20 2.45 12.74
CA ALA A 84 -12.98 2.20 11.99
C ALA A 84 -13.19 1.57 10.59
N ALA A 85 -14.40 1.09 10.25
CA ALA A 85 -14.67 0.46 8.98
C ALA A 85 -15.28 1.44 7.96
N GLY A 86 -14.75 1.44 6.74
CA GLY A 86 -15.51 1.90 5.57
C GLY A 86 -15.21 3.30 5.03
N ARG A 87 -14.10 3.95 5.43
CA ARG A 87 -13.69 5.20 4.77
C ARG A 87 -12.50 4.95 3.87
N ALA A 88 -12.76 4.88 2.57
CA ALA A 88 -11.71 5.00 1.57
C ALA A 88 -11.37 6.48 1.38
N LEU A 89 -10.15 6.75 0.93
CA LEU A 89 -9.80 8.06 0.42
C LEU A 89 -10.13 8.11 -1.07
N ARG A 90 -10.89 9.13 -1.45
CA ARG A 90 -11.06 9.49 -2.85
C ARG A 90 -9.92 10.41 -3.26
N VAL A 91 -9.10 9.93 -4.18
CA VAL A 91 -8.01 10.68 -4.81
C VAL A 91 -8.53 11.28 -6.11
N PRO A 92 -8.64 12.61 -6.24
CA PRO A 92 -9.13 13.21 -7.48
C PRO A 92 -8.10 13.05 -8.63
N PRO A 93 -8.53 13.15 -9.89
CA PRO A 93 -7.63 13.16 -11.04
C PRO A 93 -6.48 14.17 -10.86
N GLY A 94 -5.26 13.76 -11.17
CA GLY A 94 -4.04 14.55 -11.10
C GLY A 94 -3.56 14.89 -9.69
N ALA A 95 -4.18 14.36 -8.64
CA ALA A 95 -3.70 14.59 -7.28
C ALA A 95 -2.35 13.91 -7.03
N LEU A 96 -2.20 12.68 -7.53
CA LEU A 96 -1.04 11.79 -7.36
C LEU A 96 -0.52 11.26 -8.70
N GLY A 97 -0.67 12.01 -9.80
CA GLY A 97 -0.33 11.53 -11.16
C GLY A 97 -1.35 10.59 -11.80
N ASN A 98 -2.37 10.16 -11.07
CA ASN A 98 -3.51 9.37 -11.56
C ASN A 98 -4.35 10.16 -12.60
N GLN A 99 -4.80 9.51 -13.67
CA GLN A 99 -5.59 10.15 -14.74
C GLN A 99 -7.09 10.12 -14.44
N ALA A 100 -7.56 9.04 -13.80
CA ALA A 100 -8.93 8.90 -13.32
C ALA A 100 -8.99 9.03 -11.79
N PRO A 101 -10.18 9.23 -11.19
CA PRO A 101 -10.31 9.21 -9.73
C PRO A 101 -9.91 7.84 -9.17
N LEU A 102 -8.93 7.83 -8.27
CA LEU A 102 -8.46 6.63 -7.58
C LEU A 102 -9.08 6.53 -6.20
N TRP A 103 -9.23 5.31 -5.70
CA TRP A 103 -9.74 5.06 -4.36
C TRP A 103 -8.79 4.15 -3.60
N LEU A 104 -8.41 4.59 -2.40
CA LEU A 104 -7.48 3.87 -1.53
C LEU A 104 -8.18 3.56 -0.22
N MET A 105 -8.04 2.35 0.30
CA MET A 105 -8.45 2.07 1.68
C MET A 105 -7.61 2.94 2.63
N ALA A 106 -8.20 3.47 3.71
CA ALA A 106 -7.51 4.37 4.63
C ALA A 106 -6.20 3.79 5.21
N ASP A 107 -6.20 2.48 5.42
CA ASP A 107 -5.09 1.77 6.02
C ASP A 107 -4.21 1.08 4.97
N GLN A 108 -4.52 1.25 3.68
CA GLN A 108 -3.65 0.79 2.62
C GLN A 108 -2.30 1.50 2.73
N GLU A 109 -1.26 0.72 2.88
CA GLU A 109 0.09 1.25 2.97
C GLU A 109 0.65 1.53 1.58
N LEU A 110 1.28 2.70 1.49
CA LEU A 110 1.93 3.20 0.30
C LEU A 110 3.42 3.29 0.59
N LEU A 111 4.24 2.78 -0.32
CA LEU A 111 5.68 2.99 -0.26
C LEU A 111 6.02 4.31 -0.95
N VAL A 112 6.72 5.20 -0.24
CA VAL A 112 7.12 6.51 -0.78
C VAL A 112 8.61 6.71 -0.64
N GLU A 113 9.22 7.24 -1.69
CA GLU A 113 10.61 7.72 -1.68
C GLU A 113 10.64 9.14 -1.12
N SER A 114 11.43 9.41 -0.08
CA SER A 114 11.45 10.71 0.58
C SER A 114 12.83 11.10 1.07
N GLU A 115 13.39 12.18 0.51
CA GLU A 115 14.63 12.78 1.00
C GLU A 115 14.53 13.21 2.48
N ALA A 116 13.35 13.70 2.90
CA ALA A 116 13.11 14.06 4.28
C ALA A 116 13.13 12.83 5.20
N ALA A 117 12.61 11.69 4.74
CA ALA A 117 12.72 10.43 5.47
C ALA A 117 14.19 9.98 5.55
N GLN A 118 14.96 10.08 4.47
CA GLN A 118 16.38 9.74 4.47
C GLN A 118 17.16 10.58 5.49
N GLN A 119 16.86 11.87 5.60
CA GLN A 119 17.53 12.78 6.53
C GLN A 119 17.13 12.56 8.00
N ILE A 120 15.84 12.28 8.27
CA ILE A 120 15.30 12.23 9.64
C ILE A 120 15.37 10.81 10.21
N LEU A 121 15.08 9.81 9.38
CA LEU A 121 14.92 8.40 9.76
C LEU A 121 16.10 7.54 9.29
N GLY A 122 16.90 8.02 8.34
CA GLY A 122 17.98 7.25 7.72
C GLY A 122 17.52 6.36 6.57
N GLU A 123 16.22 6.42 6.21
CA GLU A 123 15.56 5.53 5.25
C GLU A 123 15.01 6.32 4.06
N ALA A 124 15.43 5.97 2.84
CA ALA A 124 14.96 6.63 1.62
C ALA A 124 13.52 6.23 1.24
N PHE A 125 13.16 4.97 1.53
CA PHE A 125 11.85 4.41 1.24
C PHE A 125 11.12 4.11 2.55
N VAL A 126 9.92 4.67 2.69
CA VAL A 126 9.12 4.48 3.89
C VAL A 126 7.68 4.14 3.56
N ALA A 127 7.10 3.24 4.35
CA ALA A 127 5.71 2.86 4.27
C ALA A 127 4.85 3.82 5.10
N VAL A 128 3.83 4.39 4.47
CA VAL A 128 2.87 5.30 5.10
C VAL A 128 1.43 4.89 4.81
N PRO A 129 0.50 5.01 5.77
CA PRO A 129 -0.90 4.68 5.52
C PRO A 129 -1.57 5.76 4.67
N ALA A 130 -2.42 5.37 3.72
CA ALA A 130 -3.09 6.29 2.79
C ALA A 130 -3.90 7.40 3.50
N ARG A 131 -4.45 7.16 4.70
CA ARG A 131 -5.13 8.18 5.53
C ARG A 131 -4.26 9.40 5.85
N ALA A 132 -2.94 9.28 5.78
CA ALA A 132 -2.01 10.39 5.92
C ALA A 132 -2.11 11.40 4.75
N LEU A 133 -2.65 11.00 3.60
CA LEU A 133 -2.91 11.89 2.46
C LEU A 133 -4.15 12.77 2.65
N SER A 134 -5.01 12.48 3.64
CA SER A 134 -6.25 13.22 3.86
C SER A 134 -5.97 14.72 4.08
N GLY A 135 -6.64 15.58 3.31
CA GLY A 135 -6.47 17.02 3.31
C GLY A 135 -5.30 17.53 2.44
N LEU A 136 -4.52 16.65 1.81
CA LEU A 136 -3.51 17.04 0.83
C LEU A 136 -4.09 16.96 -0.57
N ARG A 137 -3.80 17.92 -1.45
CA ARG A 137 -4.17 17.86 -2.89
C ARG A 137 -5.67 17.59 -3.16
N ARG A 138 -6.57 18.02 -2.26
CA ARG A 138 -8.03 17.73 -2.28
C ARG A 138 -8.40 16.25 -2.10
N ILE A 139 -7.47 15.43 -1.61
CA ILE A 139 -7.74 14.05 -1.21
C ILE A 139 -8.53 14.10 0.10
N ALA A 140 -9.61 13.33 0.18
CA ALA A 140 -10.48 13.29 1.34
C ALA A 140 -11.05 11.88 1.54
N GLU A 141 -11.38 11.57 2.80
CA GLU A 141 -12.22 10.41 3.11
C GLU A 141 -13.58 10.58 2.43
N ALA A 142 -14.06 9.49 1.83
CA ALA A 142 -15.35 9.43 1.18
C ALA A 142 -15.96 8.04 1.39
N GLU A 143 -17.28 8.01 1.47
CA GLU A 143 -18.02 6.75 1.50
C GLU A 143 -17.88 6.04 0.16
N VAL A 144 -17.67 4.73 0.26
CA VAL A 144 -17.59 3.86 -0.89
C VAL A 144 -18.99 3.35 -1.20
N GLY A 145 -19.46 3.59 -2.44
CA GLY A 145 -20.76 3.07 -2.87
C GLY A 145 -20.84 1.54 -2.76
N PRO A 146 -22.04 0.98 -2.56
CA PRO A 146 -22.25 -0.43 -2.18
C PRO A 146 -21.82 -1.46 -3.24
N GLU A 147 -21.54 -1.03 -4.47
CA GLU A 147 -21.16 -1.90 -5.58
C GLU A 147 -19.64 -2.11 -5.70
N ARG A 148 -18.84 -1.42 -4.89
CA ARG A 148 -17.38 -1.49 -5.02
C ARG A 148 -16.82 -2.65 -4.22
N SER A 149 -15.77 -3.25 -4.78
CA SER A 149 -15.02 -4.33 -4.15
C SER A 149 -13.56 -3.95 -4.03
N THR A 150 -12.90 -4.53 -3.03
CA THR A 150 -11.46 -4.52 -2.87
C THR A 150 -10.90 -5.87 -3.31
N VAL A 151 -9.72 -5.82 -3.91
CA VAL A 151 -8.96 -7.00 -4.33
C VAL A 151 -7.63 -6.96 -3.61
N THR A 152 -7.35 -8.02 -2.87
CA THR A 152 -6.09 -8.19 -2.16
C THR A 152 -5.28 -9.24 -2.90
N LEU A 153 -4.13 -8.80 -3.42
CA LEU A 153 -3.16 -9.66 -4.09
C LEU A 153 -2.16 -10.15 -3.05
N ILE A 154 -1.90 -11.45 -3.08
CA ILE A 154 -1.05 -12.11 -2.10
C ILE A 154 0.15 -12.68 -2.84
N PHE A 155 1.34 -12.45 -2.26
CA PHE A 155 2.63 -12.85 -2.81
C PHE A 155 3.38 -13.76 -1.81
N PRO A 156 4.41 -14.50 -2.26
CA PRO A 156 5.21 -15.34 -1.36
C PRO A 156 5.92 -14.57 -0.23
N GLN A 157 6.23 -13.30 -0.49
CA GLN A 157 6.84 -12.34 0.42
C GLN A 157 6.12 -10.99 0.31
N GLU A 158 6.51 -10.00 1.10
CA GLU A 158 5.97 -8.66 0.96
C GLU A 158 6.43 -8.04 -0.36
N GLU A 159 5.54 -7.35 -1.06
CA GLU A 159 5.86 -6.70 -2.33
C GLU A 159 5.24 -5.31 -2.40
N ALA A 160 6.02 -4.31 -2.79
CA ALA A 160 5.51 -3.04 -3.26
C ALA A 160 5.20 -3.13 -4.76
N ILE A 161 3.93 -3.00 -5.14
CA ILE A 161 3.49 -3.14 -6.54
C ILE A 161 3.10 -1.80 -7.14
N TYR A 162 3.33 -1.64 -8.44
CA TYR A 162 2.95 -0.43 -9.17
C TYR A 162 1.47 -0.43 -9.55
N VAL A 163 0.78 0.63 -9.18
CA VAL A 163 -0.62 0.89 -9.56
C VAL A 163 -0.76 2.20 -10.35
N GLU A 164 -1.97 2.46 -10.86
CA GLU A 164 -2.28 3.68 -11.63
C GLU A 164 -1.78 4.95 -10.93
N GLY A 165 -1.19 5.86 -11.71
CA GLY A 165 -0.58 7.08 -11.19
C GLY A 165 0.86 6.90 -10.70
N GLY A 166 1.43 5.69 -10.86
CA GLY A 166 2.81 5.41 -10.48
C GLY A 166 3.00 5.07 -9.01
N LEU A 167 1.91 5.01 -8.25
CA LEU A 167 1.95 4.74 -6.82
C LEU A 167 2.45 3.33 -6.56
N LEU A 168 3.20 3.17 -5.48
CA LEU A 168 3.59 1.87 -4.94
C LEU A 168 2.68 1.51 -3.77
N VAL A 169 1.97 0.41 -3.91
CA VAL A 169 1.06 -0.13 -2.91
C VAL A 169 1.70 -1.36 -2.29
N LEU A 170 1.79 -1.40 -0.96
CA LEU A 170 2.34 -2.55 -0.26
C LEU A 170 1.30 -3.68 -0.16
N CYS A 171 1.72 -4.85 -0.61
CA CYS A 171 0.99 -6.11 -0.46
C CYS A 171 1.71 -6.94 0.61
N PRO A 172 1.13 -7.06 1.81
CA PRO A 172 1.79 -7.74 2.91
C PRO A 172 1.90 -9.24 2.60
N ARG A 173 2.95 -9.87 3.14
CA ARG A 173 3.05 -11.33 3.16
C ARG A 173 1.88 -11.91 3.96
N PRO A 174 1.23 -12.99 3.50
CA PRO A 174 0.18 -13.63 4.29
C PRO A 174 0.79 -14.24 5.56
N GLN A 175 0.14 -14.04 6.70
CA GLN A 175 0.59 -14.56 8.01
C GLN A 175 -0.56 -15.28 8.71
N THR A 176 -0.27 -16.37 9.43
CA THR A 176 -1.24 -16.93 10.36
C THR A 176 -1.32 -16.04 11.60
N PRO A 177 -2.48 -15.93 12.29
CA PRO A 177 -2.60 -15.13 13.51
C PRO A 177 -1.54 -15.51 14.56
N LEU A 178 -1.24 -16.81 14.68
CA LEU A 178 -0.21 -17.31 15.59
C LEU A 178 1.20 -16.87 15.16
N ALA A 179 1.52 -16.94 13.86
CA ALA A 179 2.80 -16.45 13.34
C ALA A 179 2.94 -14.92 13.47
N ALA A 180 1.85 -14.17 13.37
CA ALA A 180 1.87 -12.71 13.56
C ALA A 180 2.18 -12.30 15.01
N VAL A 181 1.90 -13.18 15.99
CA VAL A 181 2.21 -12.96 17.41
C VAL A 181 3.59 -13.49 17.78
N GLU A 182 4.05 -14.57 17.15
CA GLU A 182 5.34 -15.22 17.43
C GLU A 182 6.52 -14.58 16.68
N ALA A 183 6.28 -14.02 15.49
CA ALA A 183 7.27 -13.21 14.81
C ALA A 183 7.36 -11.86 15.53
N GLY A 184 8.45 -11.62 16.26
CA GLY A 184 8.87 -10.24 16.53
C GLY A 184 8.93 -9.45 15.22
N ASP A 185 8.65 -8.15 15.29
CA ASP A 185 8.38 -7.21 14.17
C ASP A 185 8.62 -7.79 12.74
N PRO A 186 7.61 -8.44 12.12
CA PRO A 186 7.75 -9.20 10.88
C PRO A 186 7.82 -8.34 9.60
N TYR A 187 8.14 -7.05 9.72
CA TYR A 187 8.09 -6.03 8.66
C TYR A 187 9.48 -5.64 8.14
N GLU A 188 10.33 -6.61 7.76
CA GLU A 188 11.75 -6.34 7.51
C GLU A 188 12.13 -5.74 6.15
N ASP A 189 11.23 -5.64 5.16
CA ASP A 189 11.63 -5.11 3.84
C ASP A 189 11.46 -3.58 3.73
N TYR A 190 10.45 -2.98 4.39
CA TYR A 190 10.21 -1.54 4.31
C TYR A 190 9.96 -0.88 5.68
N PHE A 191 10.60 0.26 5.90
CA PHE A 191 10.45 1.01 7.15
C PHE A 191 9.03 1.60 7.29
N ARG A 192 8.25 1.11 8.26
CA ARG A 192 6.92 1.66 8.57
C ARG A 192 6.98 2.86 9.48
N VAL A 193 6.36 3.95 9.03
CA VAL A 193 6.23 5.15 9.85
C VAL A 193 5.22 4.92 10.97
N GLN A 194 5.74 4.95 12.21
CA GLN A 194 4.99 4.55 13.41
C GLN A 194 3.87 5.51 13.82
N THR A 195 3.89 6.77 13.33
CA THR A 195 2.86 7.76 13.69
C THR A 195 2.26 8.43 12.46
N LEU A 196 0.94 8.68 12.54
CA LEU A 196 0.23 9.41 11.50
C LEU A 196 0.76 10.85 11.31
N GLN A 197 1.26 11.48 12.38
CA GLN A 197 1.83 12.83 12.31
C GLN A 197 3.13 12.85 11.51
N THR A 198 4.02 11.88 11.75
CA THR A 198 5.26 11.73 10.97
C THR A 198 4.94 11.43 9.50
N ALA A 199 4.00 10.51 9.24
CA ALA A 199 3.59 10.19 7.87
C ALA A 199 3.06 11.43 7.13
N ARG A 200 2.20 12.22 7.79
CA ARG A 200 1.66 13.48 7.22
C ARG A 200 2.75 14.51 6.97
N PHE A 201 3.73 14.63 7.87
CA PHE A 201 4.84 15.55 7.70
C PHE A 201 5.68 15.18 6.47
N LEU A 202 6.09 13.92 6.36
CA LEU A 202 6.89 13.43 5.23
C LEU A 202 6.16 13.62 3.89
N LEU A 203 4.88 13.26 3.84
CA LEU A 203 4.05 13.44 2.63
C LEU A 203 3.88 14.92 2.24
N ARG A 204 3.73 15.83 3.22
CA ARG A 204 3.66 17.26 2.94
C ARG A 204 4.96 17.78 2.35
N GLN A 205 6.08 17.45 2.96
CA GLN A 205 7.39 17.85 2.45
C GLN A 205 7.61 17.33 1.02
N LEU A 206 7.31 16.06 0.79
CA LEU A 206 7.45 15.42 -0.53
C LEU A 206 6.58 16.10 -1.62
N ILE A 207 5.33 16.46 -1.29
CA ILE A 207 4.44 17.18 -2.21
C ILE A 207 4.89 18.63 -2.43
N GLU A 208 5.39 19.30 -1.38
CA GLU A 208 5.84 20.70 -1.44
C GLU A 208 7.13 20.86 -2.25
N THR A 209 8.07 19.92 -2.16
CA THR A 209 9.35 19.96 -2.88
C THR A 209 9.26 19.40 -4.30
N GLY A 210 8.52 18.30 -4.51
CA GLY A 210 8.51 17.55 -5.78
C GLY A 210 7.18 17.60 -6.55
N GLY A 211 6.14 18.23 -6.02
CA GLY A 211 4.83 18.32 -6.68
C GLY A 211 4.02 17.03 -6.61
N ALA A 212 3.14 16.80 -7.59
CA ALA A 212 2.24 15.62 -7.58
C ALA A 212 2.91 14.32 -8.05
N ALA A 213 3.99 14.44 -8.82
CA ALA A 213 4.72 13.31 -9.37
C ALA A 213 5.73 12.72 -8.37
N SER A 214 5.94 13.34 -7.21
CA SER A 214 6.92 12.86 -6.23
C SER A 214 6.45 11.67 -5.40
N LEU A 215 5.16 11.31 -5.49
CA LEU A 215 4.58 10.19 -4.76
C LEU A 215 4.55 8.88 -5.56
N GLY A 216 4.96 8.90 -6.83
CA GLY A 216 4.92 7.74 -7.69
C GLY A 216 5.80 7.90 -8.92
N TYR A 217 6.00 6.82 -9.67
CA TYR A 217 6.85 6.81 -10.85
C TYR A 217 6.08 7.17 -12.11
N ALA A 218 6.69 7.92 -13.04
CA ALA A 218 5.98 8.30 -14.26
C ALA A 218 5.62 7.05 -15.07
N THR A 219 4.38 6.95 -15.57
CA THR A 219 3.94 5.79 -16.37
C THR A 219 4.84 5.55 -17.59
N GLU A 220 5.44 6.60 -18.13
CA GLU A 220 6.41 6.56 -19.24
C GLU A 220 7.74 5.88 -18.83
N GLU A 221 8.18 6.05 -17.59
CA GLU A 221 9.37 5.37 -17.03
C GLU A 221 9.08 3.89 -16.77
N LEU A 222 7.83 3.56 -16.43
CA LEU A 222 7.38 2.18 -16.23
C LEU A 222 7.12 1.43 -17.55
N ALA A 223 6.72 2.15 -18.60
CA ALA A 223 6.42 1.58 -19.91
C ALA A 223 7.52 0.65 -20.47
N PRO A 224 8.83 0.98 -20.46
CA PRO A 224 9.87 0.08 -20.91
C PRO A 224 10.03 -1.16 -20.01
N MET A 225 9.81 -1.04 -18.70
CA MET A 225 9.88 -2.18 -17.76
C MET A 225 8.74 -3.17 -18.00
N ILE A 226 7.55 -2.64 -18.32
CA ILE A 226 6.36 -3.40 -18.65
C ILE A 226 6.46 -4.03 -20.06
N ALA A 227 6.97 -3.27 -21.04
CA ALA A 227 7.09 -3.72 -22.42
C ALA A 227 8.24 -4.71 -22.66
N ALA A 228 9.26 -4.70 -21.80
CA ALA A 228 10.38 -5.63 -21.85
C ALA A 228 10.68 -6.10 -20.42
N PRO A 229 10.18 -7.28 -19.99
CA PRO A 229 10.45 -7.82 -18.67
C PRO A 229 11.96 -8.08 -18.51
N ARG A 230 12.68 -7.08 -18.01
CA ARG A 230 14.09 -7.21 -17.64
C ARG A 230 14.15 -7.67 -16.20
N GLN A 231 15.00 -8.66 -15.96
CA GLN A 231 15.38 -9.05 -14.60
C GLN A 231 15.96 -7.81 -13.89
N PRO A 232 15.52 -7.46 -12.67
CA PRO A 232 16.08 -6.32 -11.95
C PRO A 232 17.59 -6.55 -11.74
N PRO A 233 18.40 -5.48 -11.67
CA PRO A 233 19.81 -5.61 -11.35
C PRO A 233 19.93 -6.29 -9.99
N ARG A 234 20.60 -7.43 -9.95
CA ARG A 234 21.00 -8.04 -8.66
C ARG A 234 21.82 -6.99 -7.92
N LEU A 235 21.39 -6.61 -6.73
CA LEU A 235 22.26 -5.91 -5.79
C LEU A 235 23.47 -6.82 -5.55
N VAL A 236 24.58 -6.50 -6.20
CA VAL A 236 25.85 -7.23 -6.04
C VAL A 236 26.42 -6.76 -4.71
N GLY A 237 26.51 -7.67 -3.74
CA GLY A 237 27.23 -7.48 -2.48
C GLY A 237 28.74 -7.43 -2.65
#